data_AF-A0A538P2S7-F1
#
_entry.id   AF-A0A538P2S7-F1
#
_cell.length_a   1.000
_cell.length_b   1.000
_cell.length_c   1.000
_cell.angle_alpha   90.00
_cell.angle_beta   90.00
_cell.angle_gamma   90.00
#
_symmetry.space_group_name_H-M   'P 1'
#
loop_
_entity.id
_entity.type
_entity.pdbx_description
1 polymer ?
#
loop_
_entity_poly.entity_id
_entity_poly.type
_entity_poly.pdbx_seq_one_letter_code
_entity_poly.pdbx_strand_id
1 'polypeptide(L)'
;MSRFARSTNSGRAIIAICVSAAFLWALALSASPQLHQRVHKDANRVEHSCAVTMIASGSYDHAHVPLVSAPVPAIHFSKIPALTPQWVESPFLGACIFEHAPPARG
;
A
#
# COMPACT_ATOMS: atom_id res chain seq x y z
N MET A 1 41.88 -0.35 5.87
CA MET A 1 40.90 -1.18 5.12
C MET A 1 39.66 -1.35 6.00
N SER A 2 38.51 -0.92 5.49
CA SER A 2 37.30 -0.55 6.24
C SER A 2 36.50 -1.72 6.80
N ARG A 3 36.37 -1.81 8.13
CA ARG A 3 35.48 -2.78 8.81
C ARG A 3 33.99 -2.42 8.67
N PHE A 4 33.68 -1.18 8.28
CA PHE A 4 32.30 -0.67 8.19
C PHE A 4 31.52 -1.16 6.95
N ALA A 5 32.18 -1.46 5.83
CA ALA A 5 31.51 -1.97 4.62
C ALA A 5 31.09 -3.45 4.72
N ARG A 6 31.66 -4.20 5.68
CA ARG A 6 31.36 -5.62 5.90
C ARG A 6 30.06 -5.84 6.67
N SER A 7 29.69 -4.91 7.55
CA SER A 7 28.55 -5.05 8.48
C SER A 7 27.19 -5.17 7.77
N THR A 8 26.91 -4.34 6.76
CA THR A 8 25.63 -4.37 6.04
C THR A 8 25.50 -5.56 5.10
N ASN A 9 26.61 -6.00 4.50
CA ASN A 9 26.65 -7.15 3.59
C ASN A 9 26.54 -8.49 4.34
N SER A 10 27.17 -8.64 5.50
CA SER A 10 27.09 -9.87 6.29
C SER A 10 25.67 -10.17 6.76
N GLY A 11 24.91 -9.16 7.21
CA GLY A 11 23.50 -9.34 7.58
C GLY A 11 22.64 -9.79 6.40
N ARG A 12 22.78 -9.14 5.24
CA ARG A 12 22.07 -9.53 4.00
C ARG A 12 22.45 -10.93 3.54
N ALA A 13 23.73 -11.30 3.64
CA ALA A 13 24.20 -12.63 3.29
C ALA A 13 23.61 -13.70 4.23
N ILE A 14 23.56 -13.45 5.54
CA ILE A 14 22.91 -14.37 6.50
C ILE A 14 21.43 -14.54 6.15
N ILE A 15 20.71 -13.44 5.91
CA ILE A 15 19.30 -13.49 5.51
C ILE A 15 19.14 -14.30 4.22
N ALA A 16 19.97 -14.03 3.20
CA ALA A 16 19.92 -14.75 1.94
C ALA A 16 20.15 -16.26 2.15
N ILE A 17 21.17 -16.64 2.92
CA ILE A 17 21.46 -18.05 3.24
C ILE A 17 20.28 -18.69 3.96
N CYS A 18 19.71 -18.04 4.97
CA CYS A 18 18.56 -18.55 5.71
C CYS A 18 17.34 -18.74 4.79
N VAL A 19 17.03 -17.75 3.94
CA VAL A 19 15.91 -17.83 3.00
C VAL A 19 16.13 -18.94 1.97
N SER A 20 17.34 -19.04 1.40
CA SER A 20 17.69 -20.10 0.45
C SER A 20 17.61 -21.49 1.09
N ALA A 21 18.13 -21.65 2.30
CA ALA A 21 18.05 -22.91 3.02
C ALA A 21 16.60 -23.31 3.33
N ALA A 22 15.77 -22.38 3.79
CA ALA A 22 14.36 -22.62 4.04
C ALA A 22 13.59 -23.01 2.76
N PHE A 23 13.89 -22.34 1.63
CA PHE A 23 13.29 -22.66 0.34
C PHE A 23 13.69 -24.05 -0.16
N LEU A 24 14.99 -24.39 -0.12
CA LEU A 24 15.48 -25.71 -0.51
C LEU A 24 14.90 -26.82 0.36
N TRP A 25 14.74 -26.56 1.67
CA TRP A 25 14.08 -27.47 2.58
C TRP A 25 12.60 -27.69 2.22
N ALA A 26 11.86 -26.61 1.96
CA ALA A 26 10.46 -26.70 1.54
C ALA A 26 10.31 -27.43 0.20
N LEU A 27 11.24 -27.22 -0.74
CA LEU A 27 11.30 -27.95 -2.00
C LEU A 27 11.54 -29.45 -1.78
N ALA A 28 12.46 -29.83 -0.89
CA ALA A 28 12.70 -31.22 -0.56
C ALA A 28 11.47 -31.89 0.08
N LEU A 29 10.76 -31.19 0.98
CA LEU A 29 9.51 -31.67 1.57
C LEU A 29 8.40 -31.82 0.51
N SER A 30 8.37 -30.95 -0.51
CA SER A 30 7.35 -31.00 -1.56
C SER A 30 7.44 -32.28 -2.40
N ALA A 31 8.64 -32.86 -2.52
CA ALA A 31 8.87 -34.11 -3.23
C ALA A 31 8.48 -35.37 -2.41
N SER A 32 8.22 -35.24 -1.10
CA SER A 32 7.89 -36.38 -0.23
C SER A 32 6.81 -36.05 0.81
N PRO A 33 5.53 -36.40 0.53
CA PRO A 33 4.42 -36.19 1.45
C PRO A 33 4.60 -36.90 2.81
N GLN A 34 5.27 -38.05 2.82
CA GLN A 34 5.55 -38.78 4.06
C GLN A 34 6.51 -38.02 4.98
N LEU A 35 7.51 -37.34 4.42
CA LEU A 35 8.42 -36.51 5.20
C LEU A 35 7.71 -35.24 5.68
N HIS A 36 6.88 -34.65 4.82
CA HIS A 36 6.06 -33.48 5.18
C HIS A 36 5.12 -33.77 6.36
N GLN A 37 4.43 -34.92 6.35
CA GLN A 37 3.59 -35.37 7.47
C GLN A 37 4.36 -35.59 8.79
N ARG A 38 5.67 -35.91 8.73
CA ARG A 38 6.50 -36.03 9.93
C ARG A 38 6.83 -34.67 10.54
N VAL A 39 6.92 -33.62 9.73
CA VAL A 39 7.14 -32.24 10.23
C VAL A 39 5.91 -31.77 10.97
N HIS A 40 4.71 -32.00 10.42
CA HIS A 40 3.46 -31.74 11.13
C HIS A 40 2.32 -32.64 10.63
N LYS A 41 1.51 -33.15 11.57
CA LYS A 41 0.54 -34.24 11.34
C LYS A 41 -0.68 -33.82 10.49
N ASP A 42 -0.96 -32.52 10.40
CA ASP A 42 -2.07 -31.96 9.63
C ASP A 42 -1.70 -31.68 8.17
N ALA A 43 -0.45 -31.94 7.75
CA ALA A 43 0.05 -31.72 6.39
C ALA A 43 -0.76 -32.40 5.27
N ASN A 44 -1.52 -33.45 5.58
CA ASN A 44 -2.31 -34.21 4.61
C ASN A 44 -3.76 -33.75 4.49
N ARG A 45 -4.18 -32.71 5.20
CA ARG A 45 -5.53 -32.16 5.08
C ARG A 45 -5.65 -31.40 3.76
N VAL A 46 -6.77 -31.55 3.08
CA VAL A 46 -7.01 -30.91 1.77
C VAL A 46 -6.99 -29.38 1.89
N GLU A 47 -7.42 -28.85 3.04
CA GLU A 47 -7.49 -27.43 3.34
C GLU A 47 -6.18 -26.87 3.92
N HIS A 48 -5.12 -27.67 4.02
CA HIS A 48 -3.85 -27.24 4.59
C HIS A 48 -3.00 -26.47 3.56
N SER A 49 -2.81 -25.18 3.81
CA SER A 49 -1.93 -24.32 3.01
C SER A 49 -0.64 -23.99 3.77
N CYS A 50 0.50 -24.39 3.22
CA CYS A 50 1.83 -24.00 3.70
C CYS A 50 2.80 -23.84 2.51
N ALA A 51 4.03 -23.38 2.79
CA ALA A 51 5.04 -23.19 1.74
C ALA A 51 5.31 -24.46 0.92
N VAL A 52 5.27 -25.64 1.55
CA VAL A 52 5.47 -26.93 0.87
C VAL A 52 4.34 -27.24 -0.10
N THR A 53 3.08 -27.06 0.32
CA THR A 53 1.92 -27.32 -0.55
C THR A 53 1.79 -26.30 -1.66
N MET A 54 2.17 -25.04 -1.42
CA MET A 54 2.26 -24.03 -2.47
C MET A 54 3.33 -24.38 -3.52
N ILE A 55 4.52 -24.82 -3.11
CA ILE A 55 5.57 -25.27 -4.03
C ILE A 55 5.11 -26.50 -4.83
N ALA A 56 4.49 -27.48 -4.16
CA ALA A 56 4.02 -28.71 -4.80
C ALA A 56 2.91 -28.47 -5.83
N SER A 57 1.99 -27.54 -5.54
CA SER A 57 0.86 -27.21 -6.41
C SER A 57 1.18 -26.17 -7.48
N GLY A 58 2.30 -25.44 -7.35
CA GLY A 58 2.59 -24.28 -8.18
C GLY A 58 1.64 -23.10 -7.95
N SER A 59 0.86 -23.14 -6.87
CA SER A 59 -0.17 -22.15 -6.56
C SER A 59 0.43 -20.93 -5.85
N TYR A 60 1.10 -20.08 -6.63
CA TYR A 60 1.68 -18.82 -6.15
C TYR A 60 0.70 -17.64 -6.26
N ASP A 61 -0.27 -17.74 -7.16
CA ASP A 61 -1.24 -16.67 -7.45
C ASP A 61 -2.45 -16.68 -6.51
N HIS A 62 -2.63 -17.73 -5.70
CA HIS A 62 -3.79 -17.87 -4.82
C HIS A 62 -3.51 -17.24 -3.45
N ALA A 63 -3.14 -15.95 -3.45
CA ALA A 63 -3.38 -15.15 -2.26
C ALA A 63 -4.90 -14.99 -2.17
N HIS A 64 -5.53 -15.52 -1.10
CA HIS A 64 -6.90 -15.15 -0.77
C HIS A 64 -6.93 -13.62 -0.67
N VAL A 65 -7.46 -12.95 -1.70
CA VAL A 65 -7.62 -11.50 -1.70
C VAL A 65 -8.46 -11.21 -0.46
N PRO A 66 -7.95 -10.45 0.52
CA PRO A 66 -8.81 -10.02 1.62
C PRO A 66 -9.97 -9.29 0.95
N LEU A 67 -11.20 -9.71 1.25
CA LEU A 67 -12.41 -8.97 0.89
C LEU A 67 -12.32 -7.60 1.58
N VAL A 68 -11.51 -6.70 1.04
CA VAL A 68 -11.54 -5.28 1.33
C VAL A 68 -12.84 -4.81 0.71
N SER A 69 -13.90 -4.85 1.51
CA SER A 69 -15.12 -4.13 1.18
C SER A 69 -14.75 -2.66 1.08
N ALA A 70 -15.02 -2.04 -0.07
CA ALA A 70 -14.76 -0.62 -0.25
C ALA A 70 -15.44 0.18 0.88
N PRO A 71 -14.77 1.19 1.46
CA PRO A 71 -15.42 2.03 2.47
C PRO A 71 -16.71 2.62 1.88
N VAL A 72 -17.84 2.36 2.53
CA VAL A 72 -19.11 2.98 2.16
C VAL A 72 -18.97 4.49 2.41
N PRO A 73 -19.16 5.36 1.40
CA PRO A 73 -19.10 6.80 1.61
C PRO A 73 -20.16 7.23 2.63
N ALA A 74 -19.73 7.65 3.82
CA ALA A 74 -20.62 8.29 4.77
C ALA A 74 -20.96 9.68 4.22
N ILE A 75 -22.17 9.86 3.71
CA ILE A 75 -22.64 11.17 3.24
C ILE A 75 -22.90 12.05 4.47
N HIS A 76 -21.86 12.72 4.95
CA HIS A 76 -21.98 13.78 5.94
C HIS A 76 -22.35 15.08 5.21
N PHE A 77 -23.64 15.32 5.04
CA PHE A 77 -24.11 16.67 4.72
C PHE A 77 -23.86 17.56 5.94
N SER A 78 -22.88 18.45 5.87
CA SER A 78 -22.78 19.54 6.83
C SER A 78 -23.98 20.47 6.64
N LYS A 79 -24.65 20.83 7.74
CA LYS A 79 -25.73 21.81 7.72
C LYS A 79 -25.15 23.15 7.25
N ILE A 80 -25.40 23.52 5.99
CA ILE A 80 -24.99 24.83 5.45
C ILE A 80 -25.83 25.90 6.17
N PRO A 81 -25.22 26.84 6.91
CA PRO A 81 -25.96 27.95 7.49
C PRO A 81 -26.62 28.76 6.38
N ALA A 82 -27.88 29.18 6.59
CA ALA A 82 -28.57 30.04 5.63
C ALA A 82 -27.80 31.36 5.51
N LEU A 83 -27.29 31.66 4.32
CA LEU A 83 -26.66 32.96 4.03
C LEU A 83 -27.77 34.01 3.90
N THR A 84 -27.71 35.06 4.70
CA THR A 84 -28.58 36.23 4.56
C THR A 84 -27.98 37.18 3.52
N PRO A 85 -28.66 37.49 2.41
CA PRO A 85 -28.18 38.49 1.47
C PRO A 85 -28.22 39.87 2.14
N GLN A 86 -27.05 40.47 2.34
CA GLN A 86 -26.94 41.90 2.65
C GLN A 86 -26.66 42.64 1.35
N TRP A 87 -27.48 43.63 1.04
CA TRP A 87 -27.19 44.57 -0.04
C TRP A 87 -25.97 45.39 0.34
N VAL A 88 -24.89 45.24 -0.41
CA VAL A 88 -23.69 46.08 -0.30
C VAL A 88 -23.67 46.96 -1.54
N GLU A 89 -23.37 48.25 -1.35
CA GLU A 89 -23.24 49.19 -2.46
C GLU A 89 -22.13 48.73 -3.41
N SER A 90 -22.38 48.84 -4.72
CA SER A 90 -21.45 48.42 -5.77
C SER A 90 -20.12 49.18 -5.63
N PRO A 91 -18.97 48.49 -5.48
CA PRO A 91 -17.66 49.15 -5.39
C PRO A 91 -17.29 49.93 -6.68
N PHE A 92 -18.02 49.71 -7.77
CA PHE A 92 -17.81 50.39 -9.05
C PHE A 92 -18.21 51.87 -9.04
N LEU A 93 -18.98 52.34 -8.05
CA LEU A 93 -19.30 53.78 -7.93
C LEU A 93 -18.12 54.59 -7.34
N GLY A 94 -17.18 53.95 -6.64
CA GLY A 94 -16.00 54.63 -6.07
C GLY A 94 -14.78 54.65 -7.00
N ALA A 95 -14.74 53.79 -8.02
CA ALA A 95 -13.57 53.58 -8.87
C ALA A 95 -13.53 54.46 -10.14
N CYS A 96 -14.61 55.17 -10.49
CA CYS A 96 -14.67 56.07 -11.66
C CYS A 96 -13.65 57.24 -11.61
N ILE A 97 -13.01 57.50 -10.46
CA ILE A 97 -12.01 58.56 -10.32
C ILE A 97 -10.75 58.29 -11.17
N PHE A 98 -10.47 57.03 -11.51
CA PHE A 98 -9.28 56.64 -12.29
C PHE A 98 -9.56 56.36 -13.78
N GLU A 99 -10.78 56.60 -14.28
CA GLU A 99 -11.12 56.30 -15.69
C GLU A 99 -10.52 57.28 -16.71
N HIS A 100 -9.91 58.40 -16.28
CA HIS A 100 -9.33 59.39 -17.20
C HIS A 100 -7.80 59.27 -17.27
N ALA A 101 -7.27 59.00 -18.46
CA ALA A 101 -5.83 59.02 -18.71
C ALA A 101 -5.26 60.45 -18.50
N PRO A 102 -4.06 60.62 -17.92
CA PRO A 102 -3.49 61.92 -17.67
C PRO A 102 -3.28 62.72 -18.97
N PRO A 103 -3.50 64.04 -18.97
CA PRO A 103 -3.43 64.85 -20.19
C PRO A 103 -2.01 64.83 -20.78
N ALA A 104 -1.94 64.68 -22.10
CA ALA A 104 -0.68 64.71 -22.84
C ALA A 104 -0.04 66.10 -22.70
N ARG A 105 1.23 66.13 -22.26
CA ARG A 105 2.01 67.38 -22.14
C ARG A 105 2.33 67.90 -23.54
N GLY A 106 1.88 69.11 -23.85
CA GLY A 106 2.38 69.93 -24.96
C GLY A 106 3.62 70.71 -24.55
#